data_AF-A0AAD6D4Z5-F1
#
_entry.id   AF-A0AAD6D4Z5-F1
#
_cell.length_a   1.000
_cell.length_b   1.000
_cell.length_c   1.000
_cell.angle_alpha   90.00
_cell.angle_beta   90.00
_cell.angle_gamma   90.00
#
_symmetry.space_group_name_H-M   'P 1'
#
loop_
_entity.id
_entity.type
_entity.pdbx_description
1 polymer ?
#
loop_
_entity_poly.entity_id
_entity_poly.type
_entity_poly.pdbx_seq_one_letter_code
_entity_poly.pdbx_strand_id
1 'polypeptide(L)'
;MASTLKNGPATDSVVFPPFDELPTVPSQPQGSLWKFFDKNGKKDELGTLNLLTRSVVLEASQEIKSGYHVQLDWPLDNLEFPGLGRRATRHVIKDMTSEGFIGLDDEICMNTQISSQWDSLKHVWFHHFH
;
A
#
# COMPACT_ATOMS: atom_id res chain seq x y z
N MET A 1 -13.40 22.74 7.59
CA MET A 1 -12.93 23.36 6.33
C MET A 1 -12.70 22.25 5.32
N ALA A 2 -13.10 22.44 4.06
CA ALA A 2 -12.79 21.50 2.98
C ALA A 2 -11.26 21.44 2.78
N SER A 3 -10.71 20.25 2.57
CA SER A 3 -9.29 20.09 2.27
C SER A 3 -9.10 19.84 0.77
N THR A 4 -8.16 20.56 0.18
CA THR A 4 -7.80 20.39 -1.23
C THR A 4 -6.39 19.83 -1.30
N LEU A 5 -6.25 18.62 -1.84
CA LEU A 5 -4.94 18.15 -2.27
C LEU A 5 -4.70 18.70 -3.68
N LYS A 6 -3.81 19.70 -3.76
CA LYS A 6 -3.36 20.26 -5.05
C LYS A 6 -2.35 19.29 -5.64
N ASN A 7 -2.76 18.55 -6.66
CA ASN A 7 -1.93 17.58 -7.36
C ASN A 7 -1.16 18.25 -8.50
N GLY A 8 0.00 18.85 -8.22
CA GLY A 8 0.90 19.43 -9.21
C GLY A 8 0.29 20.29 -10.31
N PRO A 9 0.94 20.46 -11.49
CA PRO A 9 0.46 21.40 -12.48
C PRO A 9 -0.84 20.88 -13.13
N ALA A 10 -1.95 21.43 -12.65
CA ALA A 10 -3.19 21.76 -13.36
C ALA A 10 -4.14 20.68 -13.92
N THR A 11 -4.03 19.36 -13.68
CA THR A 11 -4.97 18.44 -14.36
C THR A 11 -5.79 17.43 -13.59
N ASP A 12 -5.80 17.35 -12.25
CA ASP A 12 -6.90 16.64 -11.53
C ASP A 12 -6.78 16.88 -10.01
N SER A 13 -7.28 18.01 -9.51
CA SER A 13 -7.37 18.25 -8.06
C SER A 13 -8.57 17.52 -7.48
N VAL A 14 -8.34 16.61 -6.53
CA VAL A 14 -9.41 15.99 -5.75
C VAL A 14 -9.78 16.94 -4.60
N VAL A 15 -11.05 17.33 -4.54
CA VAL A 15 -11.58 18.17 -3.45
C VAL A 15 -12.32 17.28 -2.47
N PHE A 16 -11.84 17.24 -1.23
CA PHE A 16 -12.52 16.51 -0.16
C PHE A 16 -13.46 17.45 0.58
N PRO A 17 -14.75 17.09 0.73
CA PRO A 17 -15.63 17.85 1.61
C PRO A 17 -15.14 17.72 3.06
N PRO A 18 -15.53 18.65 3.95
CA PRO A 18 -15.37 18.46 5.39
C PRO A 18 -15.92 17.09 5.83
N PHE A 19 -15.32 16.50 6.86
CA PHE A 19 -15.70 15.17 7.34
C PHE A 19 -17.21 15.05 7.65
N ASP A 20 -17.78 16.06 8.29
CA ASP A 20 -19.21 16.11 8.64
C ASP A 20 -20.13 16.31 7.42
N GLU A 21 -19.56 16.74 6.29
CA GLU A 21 -20.27 16.99 5.04
C GLU A 21 -20.07 15.85 4.02
N LEU A 22 -19.37 14.78 4.39
CA LEU A 22 -19.22 13.60 3.53
C LEU A 22 -20.59 12.97 3.26
N PRO A 23 -20.90 12.57 2.00
CA PRO A 23 -22.14 11.88 1.68
C PRO A 23 -22.30 10.61 2.51
N THR A 24 -23.51 10.40 3.02
CA THR A 24 -23.81 9.19 3.78
C THR A 24 -23.79 7.97 2.86
N VAL A 25 -23.08 6.92 3.29
CA VAL A 25 -23.07 5.63 2.61
C VAL A 25 -24.04 4.72 3.38
N PRO A 26 -25.09 4.17 2.74
CA PRO A 26 -26.05 3.31 3.41
C PRO A 26 -25.37 2.17 4.18
N SER A 27 -25.80 1.96 5.42
CA SER A 27 -25.28 0.91 6.32
C SER A 27 -23.79 1.04 6.68
N GLN A 28 -23.18 2.21 6.48
CA GLN A 28 -21.81 2.50 6.90
C GLN A 28 -21.81 3.71 7.86
N PRO A 29 -20.84 3.80 8.78
CA PRO A 29 -20.68 4.97 9.64
C PRO A 29 -20.35 6.23 8.82
N GLN A 30 -20.63 7.41 9.40
CA GLN A 30 -20.20 8.69 8.83
C GLN A 30 -18.69 8.68 8.61
N GLY A 31 -18.24 9.20 7.47
CA GLY A 31 -16.82 9.23 7.10
C GLY A 31 -16.39 8.15 6.10
N SER A 32 -17.30 7.29 5.64
CA SER A 32 -16.99 6.32 4.58
C SER A 32 -16.80 7.00 3.22
N LEU A 33 -15.69 6.71 2.56
CA LEU A 33 -15.38 7.21 1.20
C LEU A 33 -15.79 6.24 0.09
N TRP A 34 -16.71 5.31 0.36
CA TRP A 34 -17.18 4.39 -0.68
C TRP A 34 -17.83 5.16 -1.82
N LYS A 35 -17.56 4.73 -3.06
CA LYS A 35 -18.00 5.36 -4.31
C LYS A 35 -17.40 6.75 -4.59
N PHE A 36 -16.59 7.31 -3.69
CA PHE A 36 -16.01 8.64 -3.86
C PHE A 36 -15.13 8.74 -5.11
N PHE A 37 -14.39 7.66 -5.42
CA PHE A 37 -13.51 7.58 -6.59
C PHE A 37 -14.15 6.87 -7.80
N ASP A 38 -15.43 6.47 -7.71
CA ASP A 38 -16.11 5.83 -8.84
C ASP A 38 -16.18 6.82 -10.02
N LYS A 39 -15.94 6.33 -11.24
CA LYS A 39 -15.95 7.17 -12.46
C LYS A 39 -16.86 6.55 -13.50
N ASN A 40 -17.77 7.35 -14.06
CA ASN A 40 -18.65 6.96 -15.17
C ASN A 40 -19.40 5.64 -14.92
N GLY A 41 -19.90 5.45 -13.69
CA GLY A 41 -20.61 4.22 -13.28
C GLY A 41 -19.71 2.99 -13.08
N LYS A 42 -18.39 3.12 -13.21
CA LYS A 42 -17.43 2.07 -12.88
C LYS A 42 -16.98 2.21 -11.43
N LYS A 43 -17.11 1.10 -10.69
CA LYS A 43 -16.63 0.99 -9.31
C LYS A 43 -15.10 1.10 -9.24
N ASP A 44 -14.62 1.89 -8.29
CA ASP A 44 -13.21 1.99 -7.96
C ASP A 44 -12.74 0.86 -7.03
N GLU A 45 -11.50 0.41 -7.24
CA GLU A 45 -10.84 -0.62 -6.42
C GLU A 45 -9.49 -0.15 -5.83
N LEU A 46 -9.08 1.09 -6.13
CA LEU A 46 -7.77 1.63 -5.74
C LEU A 46 -7.84 2.57 -4.53
N GLY A 47 -9.00 3.16 -4.25
CA GLY A 47 -9.21 4.10 -3.17
C GLY A 47 -8.28 5.31 -3.30
N THR A 48 -7.59 5.64 -2.20
CA THR A 48 -6.68 6.78 -2.14
C THR A 48 -5.41 6.62 -2.97
N LEU A 49 -5.10 5.44 -3.50
CA LEU A 49 -4.01 5.28 -4.48
C LEU A 49 -4.27 6.10 -5.75
N ASN A 50 -5.53 6.44 -6.05
CA ASN A 50 -5.89 7.37 -7.13
C ASN A 50 -5.30 8.78 -6.95
N LEU A 51 -4.84 9.14 -5.74
CA LEU A 51 -4.18 10.42 -5.46
C LEU A 51 -2.71 10.47 -5.95
N LEU A 52 -2.10 9.30 -6.22
CA LEU A 52 -0.76 9.21 -6.79
C LEU A 52 -0.81 9.46 -8.31
N THR A 53 -1.15 10.68 -8.71
CA THR A 53 -1.19 11.07 -10.11
C THR A 53 0.21 11.14 -10.71
N ARG A 54 0.31 11.09 -12.04
CA ARG A 54 1.60 11.27 -12.75
C ARG A 54 2.29 12.59 -12.38
N SER A 55 1.52 13.67 -12.18
CA SER A 55 2.08 14.97 -11.78
C SER A 55 2.67 14.93 -10.38
N VAL A 56 1.96 14.37 -9.40
CA VAL A 56 2.46 14.22 -8.02
C VAL A 56 3.73 13.37 -7.99
N VAL A 57 3.74 12.24 -8.71
CA VAL A 57 4.92 11.37 -8.78
C VAL A 57 6.11 12.09 -9.43
N LEU A 58 5.88 12.86 -10.49
CA LEU A 58 6.93 13.66 -11.13
C LEU A 58 7.44 14.77 -10.21
N GLU A 59 6.57 15.46 -9.50
CA GLU A 59 6.95 16.51 -8.54
C GLU A 59 7.75 15.96 -7.38
N ALA A 60 7.41 14.77 -6.87
CA ALA A 60 8.17 14.12 -5.80
C ALA A 60 9.65 13.89 -6.17
N SER A 61 9.98 13.75 -7.46
CA SER A 61 11.38 13.67 -7.91
C SER A 61 12.19 14.92 -7.57
N GLN A 62 11.54 16.08 -7.45
CA GLN A 62 12.19 17.33 -7.09
C GLN A 62 12.67 17.35 -5.64
N GLU A 63 12.16 16.48 -4.76
CA GLU A 63 12.63 16.38 -3.37
C GLU A 63 14.02 15.72 -3.27
N ILE A 64 14.48 15.05 -4.33
CA ILE A 64 15.82 14.44 -4.38
C ILE A 64 16.85 15.55 -4.59
N LYS A 65 17.43 16.05 -3.49
CA LYS A 65 18.45 17.13 -3.52
C LYS A 65 19.87 16.65 -3.28
N SER A 66 20.05 15.71 -2.36
CA SER A 66 21.37 15.30 -1.85
C SER A 66 21.82 13.92 -2.33
N GLY A 67 20.90 13.11 -2.87
CA GLY A 67 21.18 11.73 -3.26
C GLY A 67 21.36 10.74 -2.09
N TYR A 68 21.20 11.18 -0.84
CA TYR A 68 21.16 10.26 0.30
C TYR A 68 19.89 9.44 0.28
N HIS A 69 20.01 8.16 0.61
CA HIS A 69 18.88 7.26 0.82
C HIS A 69 18.94 6.67 2.23
N VAL A 70 17.78 6.35 2.78
CA VAL A 70 17.63 5.66 4.07
C VAL A 70 16.72 4.46 3.83
N GLN A 71 17.16 3.26 4.23
CA GLN A 71 16.35 2.06 4.14
C GLN A 71 15.26 2.10 5.24
N LEU A 72 14.01 1.94 4.82
CA LEU A 72 12.85 1.85 5.73
C LEU A 72 12.37 0.40 5.91
N ASP A 73 12.97 -0.53 5.18
CA ASP A 73 12.66 -1.96 5.25
C ASP A 73 13.27 -2.59 6.50
N TRP A 74 12.44 -3.33 7.21
CA TRP A 74 12.85 -4.20 8.30
C TRP A 74 13.35 -5.54 7.74
N PRO A 75 14.43 -6.15 8.27
CA PRO A 75 14.92 -7.42 7.76
C PRO A 75 13.86 -8.53 7.83
N LEU A 76 13.76 -9.33 6.78
CA LEU A 76 12.69 -10.34 6.61
C LEU A 76 12.71 -11.45 7.68
N ASP A 77 13.87 -11.69 8.29
CA ASP A 77 14.14 -12.71 9.29
C ASP A 77 14.12 -12.17 10.73
N ASN A 78 13.89 -10.87 10.91
CA ASN A 78 13.97 -10.25 12.23
C ASN A 78 12.72 -10.52 13.10
N LEU A 79 11.63 -11.04 12.51
CA LEU A 79 10.46 -11.50 13.26
C LEU A 79 10.57 -12.99 13.58
N GLU A 80 11.15 -13.31 14.74
CA GLU A 80 11.38 -14.68 15.20
C GLU A 80 10.07 -15.43 15.50
N PHE A 81 9.07 -14.74 16.05
CA PHE A 81 7.78 -15.31 16.45
C PHE A 81 6.61 -14.53 15.84
N PRO A 82 6.14 -14.90 14.63
CA PRO A 82 5.02 -14.23 14.00
C PRO A 82 3.72 -14.45 14.79
N GLY A 83 3.02 -13.36 15.08
CA GLY A 83 1.72 -13.41 15.74
C GLY A 83 0.62 -14.00 14.85
N LEU A 84 -0.56 -14.24 15.45
CA LEU A 84 -1.78 -14.65 14.73
C LEU A 84 -1.65 -15.95 13.91
N GLY A 85 -0.77 -16.87 14.34
CA GLY A 85 -0.56 -18.15 13.66
C GLY A 85 0.13 -18.03 12.29
N ARG A 86 0.76 -16.87 12.01
CA ARG A 86 1.47 -16.65 10.75
C ARG A 86 2.73 -17.51 10.67
N ARG A 87 3.07 -17.95 9.45
CA ARG A 87 4.29 -18.72 9.20
C ARG A 87 5.51 -17.79 9.26
N ALA A 88 6.58 -18.23 9.91
CA ALA A 88 7.85 -17.52 9.93
C ALA A 88 8.52 -17.54 8.55
N THR A 89 9.38 -16.56 8.30
CA THR A 89 10.22 -16.52 7.10
C THR A 89 11.17 -17.72 7.09
N ARG A 90 11.24 -18.42 5.97
CA ARG A 90 12.23 -19.46 5.70
C ARG A 90 13.00 -19.09 4.44
N HIS A 91 14.32 -19.05 4.55
CA HIS A 91 15.24 -18.85 3.44
C HIS A 91 16.13 -20.09 3.30
N VAL A 92 16.26 -20.60 2.09
CA VAL A 92 17.11 -21.74 1.76
C VAL A 92 18.03 -21.34 0.63
N ILE A 93 19.32 -21.57 0.82
CA ILE A 93 20.33 -21.43 -0.21
C ILE A 93 20.52 -22.81 -0.84
N LYS A 94 20.33 -22.90 -2.15
CA LYS A 94 20.51 -24.10 -2.95
C LYS A 94 21.85 -24.04 -3.68
N ASP A 95 22.69 -25.05 -3.45
CA ASP A 95 23.90 -25.26 -4.25
C ASP A 95 23.53 -25.88 -5.61
N MET A 96 23.98 -25.26 -6.70
CA MET A 96 23.67 -25.68 -8.07
C MET A 96 24.74 -26.58 -8.70
N THR A 97 25.75 -27.00 -7.93
CA THR A 97 26.84 -27.86 -8.41
C THR A 97 26.32 -29.18 -8.96
N SER A 98 25.26 -29.74 -8.38
CA SER A 98 24.69 -31.01 -8.83
C SER A 98 24.03 -30.93 -10.22
N GLU A 99 23.63 -29.72 -10.63
CA GLU A 99 23.06 -29.38 -11.92
C GLU A 99 24.12 -28.93 -12.95
N GLY A 100 25.40 -28.93 -12.56
CA GLY A 100 26.54 -28.59 -13.44
C GLY A 100 26.87 -27.09 -13.49
N PHE A 101 26.34 -26.29 -12.58
CA PHE A 101 26.66 -24.86 -12.47
C PHE A 101 27.57 -24.57 -11.27
N ILE A 102 28.38 -23.52 -11.37
CA ILE A 102 29.08 -22.95 -10.21
C ILE A 102 28.25 -21.75 -9.75
N GLY A 103 27.34 -21.97 -8.79
CA GLY A 103 26.41 -20.95 -8.34
C GLY A 103 25.54 -21.38 -7.16
N LEU A 104 24.94 -20.37 -6.53
CA LEU A 104 23.92 -20.54 -5.49
C LEU A 104 22.61 -19.94 -6.00
N ASP A 105 21.50 -20.60 -5.67
CA ASP A 105 20.14 -20.10 -5.88
C ASP A 105 19.42 -19.98 -4.54
N ASP A 106 18.34 -19.20 -4.47
CA ASP A 106 17.66 -18.88 -3.21
C ASP A 106 16.16 -19.18 -3.28
N GLU A 107 15.65 -19.90 -2.29
CA GLU A 107 14.21 -20.09 -2.07
C GLU A 107 13.76 -19.37 -0.80
N ILE A 108 12.77 -18.50 -0.93
CA ILE A 108 12.15 -17.78 0.19
C ILE A 108 10.68 -18.16 0.32
N CYS A 109 10.27 -18.57 1.52
CA CYS A 109 8.88 -18.79 1.88
C CYS A 109 8.53 -17.90 3.08
N MET A 110 7.56 -17.00 2.90
CA MET A 110 7.15 -16.06 3.94
C MET A 110 5.65 -15.79 3.88
N ASN A 111 5.08 -15.37 5.00
CA ASN A 111 3.78 -14.71 5.02
C ASN A 111 3.97 -13.23 4.65
N THR A 112 3.06 -12.62 3.88
CA THR A 112 3.23 -11.25 3.39
C THR A 112 2.96 -10.16 4.45
N GLN A 113 2.65 -10.56 5.69
CA GLN A 113 2.35 -9.69 6.83
C GLN A 113 3.34 -9.85 8.01
N ILE A 114 4.61 -10.17 7.75
CA ILE A 114 5.60 -10.46 8.81
C ILE A 114 6.89 -9.61 8.74
N SER A 115 6.96 -8.65 7.84
CA SER A 115 8.04 -7.64 7.78
C SER A 115 7.48 -6.31 7.26
N SER A 116 8.32 -5.35 6.86
CA SER A 116 7.87 -4.13 6.18
C SER A 116 6.90 -4.47 5.05
N GLN A 117 5.70 -3.91 5.13
CA GLN A 117 4.57 -4.37 4.33
C GLN A 117 3.60 -3.23 3.98
N TRP A 118 2.79 -3.49 2.95
CA TRP A 118 1.56 -2.76 2.68
C TRP A 118 0.38 -3.72 2.75
N ASP A 119 -0.64 -3.35 3.53
CA ASP A 119 -1.90 -4.10 3.58
C ASP A 119 -2.84 -3.59 2.49
N SER A 120 -3.22 -4.48 1.57
CA SER A 120 -4.21 -4.14 0.53
C SER A 120 -5.56 -3.81 1.15
N LEU A 121 -6.43 -3.11 0.42
CA LEU A 121 -7.83 -2.85 0.82
C LEU A 121 -8.65 -4.13 1.04
N LYS A 122 -8.15 -5.30 0.62
CA LYS A 122 -8.78 -6.61 0.84
C LYS A 122 -8.26 -7.31 2.10
N HIS A 123 -7.27 -6.75 2.80
CA HIS A 123 -6.63 -7.41 3.93
C HIS A 123 -7.60 -7.64 5.10
N VAL A 124 -8.41 -6.63 5.42
CA VAL A 124 -9.41 -6.69 6.50
C VAL A 124 -10.64 -5.90 6.08
N TRP A 125 -11.82 -6.44 6.38
CA TRP A 125 -13.09 -5.72 6.33
C TRP A 125 -14.01 -6.20 7.46
N PHE A 126 -14.76 -5.28 8.05
CA PHE A 126 -15.71 -5.58 9.12
C PHE A 126 -17.15 -5.58 8.57
N HIS A 127 -17.87 -6.69 8.79
CA HIS A 127 -19.21 -6.88 8.24
C HIS A 127 -20.28 -6.00 8.92
N HIS A 128 -20.06 -5.60 10.17
CA HIS A 128 -20.98 -4.76 10.94
C HIS A 128 -20.20 -3.77 11.81
N PHE A 129 -20.54 -2.49 11.69
CA PHE A 129 -20.26 -1.49 12.72
C PHE A 129 -21.51 -1.43 13.61
N HIS A 130 -21.39 -1.89 14.85
CA HIS A 130 -22.45 -1.76 15.86
C HIS A 130 -22.43 -0.37 16.49
#